data_AF-A0A916XBW4-F1
#
_entry.id   AF-A0A916XBW4-F1
#
_cell.length_a   1.000
_cell.length_b   1.000
_cell.length_c   1.000
_cell.angle_alpha   90.00
_cell.angle_beta   90.00
_cell.angle_gamma   90.00
#
_symmetry.space_group_name_H-M   'P 1'
#
loop_
_entity.id
_entity.type
_entity.pdbx_description
1 polymer ?
#
loop_
_entity_poly.entity_id
_entity_poly.type
_entity_poly.pdbx_seq_one_letter_code
_entity_poly.pdbx_strand_id
1 'polypeptide(L)'
;MQTVSTRDRLQQGIYLVINPFVKGLIKIGLTPNAVTTLGLLLNIGVAVVFVFGAERSNRGDLDYVGWAGALVLFAGLFDMLDGQVARLGNMSSKFGALYDSVLDRYSELILFLGICYYLVSHHYFLSSLFAFIAMIGSMMVSYTRARAEGLGIECKGGLMQRPERVITIGICAILCGVMGGVIGGDYKIYIPGLPVQIFETMSIFTIPITIMAFMTNITAVNRLRDAKKALDLQDKKQSQAPLGKVVVILLMTFVGLFAGGAVAQTADNSNPSPIKFPTPKGIPHELFYLQRDPNTNTVIYALNLKADGKVDPEKPINVYWMRYADKGQKEDLSYVQRKFAYGVQTKALGNDEYEIRFVSHKKLPLYLKRSTVDKKYHVYIEANDKKIELDRVFVRIEGGSYWIPNVRYVELKGLNAKSQTPIVERLKI
;
A
#
# COMPACT_ATOMS: atom_id res chain seq x y z
N MET A 1 -35.50 -11.12 8.91
CA MET A 1 -35.75 -10.26 7.73
C MET A 1 -34.66 -9.19 7.75
N GLN A 2 -33.61 -9.31 6.92
CA GLN A 2 -32.53 -8.32 6.90
C GLN A 2 -33.10 -6.99 6.38
N THR A 3 -32.93 -5.92 7.16
CA THR A 3 -33.35 -4.57 6.78
C THR A 3 -32.51 -4.12 5.58
N VAL A 4 -33.12 -4.15 4.39
CA VAL A 4 -32.52 -3.62 3.16
C VAL A 4 -32.13 -2.16 3.41
N SER A 5 -30.84 -1.84 3.29
CA SER A 5 -30.34 -0.49 3.55
C SER A 5 -31.00 0.51 2.61
N THR A 6 -31.21 1.76 3.05
CA THR A 6 -31.75 2.85 2.20
C THR A 6 -30.94 2.99 0.90
N ARG A 7 -29.64 2.72 0.95
CA ARG A 7 -28.74 2.67 -0.21
C ARG A 7 -29.12 1.57 -1.20
N ASP A 8 -29.45 0.37 -0.72
CA ASP A 8 -29.82 -0.76 -1.57
C ASP A 8 -31.16 -0.54 -2.26
N ARG A 9 -32.12 0.12 -1.56
CA ARG A 9 -33.41 0.52 -2.16
C ARG A 9 -33.24 1.57 -3.25
N LEU A 10 -32.39 2.57 -3.02
CA LEU A 10 -32.05 3.59 -4.01
C LEU A 10 -31.37 2.97 -5.23
N GLN A 11 -30.43 2.05 -5.00
CA GLN A 11 -29.70 1.34 -6.05
C GLN A 11 -30.62 0.45 -6.90
N GLN A 12 -31.59 -0.24 -6.30
CA GLN A 12 -32.61 -0.99 -7.03
C GLN A 12 -33.52 -0.07 -7.87
N GLY A 13 -33.89 1.10 -7.35
CA GLY A 13 -34.66 2.11 -8.09
C GLY A 13 -33.89 2.62 -9.33
N ILE A 14 -32.61 2.92 -9.17
CA ILE A 14 -31.72 3.33 -10.27
C ILE A 14 -31.64 2.23 -11.33
N TYR A 15 -31.55 0.95 -10.94
CA TYR A 15 -31.48 -0.16 -11.89
C TYR A 15 -32.76 -0.36 -12.68
N LEU A 16 -33.94 -0.11 -12.11
CA LEU A 16 -35.20 -0.16 -12.86
C LEU A 16 -35.21 0.83 -14.04
N VAL A 17 -34.64 2.02 -13.83
CA VAL A 17 -34.54 3.06 -14.86
C VAL A 17 -33.43 2.74 -15.87
N ILE A 18 -32.27 2.28 -15.41
CA ILE A 18 -31.08 2.07 -16.23
C ILE A 18 -31.16 0.78 -17.07
N ASN A 19 -31.73 -0.30 -16.54
CA ASN A 19 -31.69 -1.62 -17.19
C ASN A 19 -32.30 -1.67 -18.60
N PRO A 20 -33.42 -0.98 -18.93
CA PRO A 20 -33.92 -0.89 -20.30
C PRO A 20 -32.90 -0.30 -21.28
N PHE A 21 -32.20 0.76 -20.88
CA PHE A 21 -31.14 1.38 -21.68
C PHE A 21 -29.96 0.42 -21.87
N VAL A 22 -29.52 -0.24 -20.79
CA VAL A 22 -28.44 -1.23 -20.85
C VAL A 22 -28.79 -2.38 -21.81
N LYS A 23 -30.01 -2.90 -21.77
CA LYS A 23 -30.48 -3.91 -22.72
C LYS A 23 -30.49 -3.41 -24.16
N GLY A 24 -30.85 -2.13 -24.38
CA GLY A 24 -30.74 -1.47 -25.67
C GLY A 24 -29.29 -1.42 -26.19
N LEU A 25 -28.35 -1.01 -25.35
CA LEU A 25 -26.91 -0.97 -25.70
C LEU A 25 -26.37 -2.35 -26.06
N ILE A 26 -26.74 -3.38 -25.28
CA ILE A 26 -26.38 -4.78 -25.57
C ILE A 26 -26.96 -5.22 -26.92
N LYS A 27 -28.22 -4.87 -27.22
CA LYS A 27 -28.88 -5.21 -28.49
C LYS A 27 -28.21 -4.56 -29.71
N ILE A 28 -27.63 -3.36 -29.54
CA ILE A 28 -26.87 -2.65 -30.57
C ILE A 28 -25.45 -3.23 -30.72
N GLY A 29 -25.05 -4.18 -29.86
CA GLY A 29 -23.73 -4.82 -29.91
C GLY A 29 -22.62 -4.03 -29.22
N LEU A 30 -22.98 -3.05 -28.38
CA LEU A 30 -22.01 -2.23 -27.67
C LEU A 30 -21.34 -3.07 -26.56
N THR A 31 -20.00 -3.14 -26.59
CA THR A 31 -19.23 -3.88 -25.59
C THR A 31 -18.98 -3.01 -24.34
N PRO A 32 -18.74 -3.62 -23.16
CA PRO A 32 -18.41 -2.86 -21.94
C PRO A 32 -17.23 -1.91 -22.14
N ASN A 33 -16.15 -2.38 -22.76
CA ASN A 33 -14.97 -1.56 -23.02
C ASN A 33 -15.29 -0.37 -23.93
N ALA A 34 -16.17 -0.54 -24.93
CA ALA A 34 -16.60 0.57 -25.78
C ALA A 34 -17.40 1.62 -25.00
N VAL A 35 -18.23 1.20 -24.04
CA VAL A 35 -18.96 2.12 -23.15
C VAL A 35 -17.99 2.88 -22.25
N THR A 36 -16.99 2.21 -21.66
CA THR A 36 -15.94 2.86 -20.88
C THR A 36 -15.14 3.85 -21.73
N THR A 37 -14.74 3.48 -22.95
CA THR A 37 -14.03 4.39 -23.87
C THR A 37 -14.88 5.61 -24.22
N LEU A 38 -16.18 5.43 -24.42
CA LEU A 38 -17.10 6.55 -24.66
C LEU A 38 -17.19 7.46 -23.42
N GLY A 39 -17.24 6.90 -22.20
CA GLY A 39 -17.16 7.67 -20.95
C GLY A 39 -15.90 8.54 -20.86
N LEU A 40 -14.74 7.99 -21.25
CA LEU A 40 -13.49 8.76 -21.36
C LEU A 40 -13.59 9.90 -22.38
N LEU A 41 -14.10 9.63 -23.58
CA LEU A 41 -14.27 10.64 -24.63
C LEU A 41 -15.23 11.76 -24.19
N LEU A 42 -16.29 11.42 -23.45
CA LEU A 42 -17.21 12.41 -22.88
C LEU A 42 -16.51 13.28 -21.84
N ASN A 43 -15.69 12.71 -20.95
CA ASN A 43 -14.91 13.47 -19.97
C ASN A 43 -13.84 14.36 -20.63
N ILE A 44 -13.22 13.90 -21.73
CA ILE A 44 -12.37 14.77 -22.58
C ILE A 44 -13.19 15.94 -23.14
N GLY A 45 -14.39 15.66 -23.65
CA GLY A 45 -15.32 16.70 -24.11
C GLY A 45 -15.65 17.73 -23.02
N VAL A 46 -15.91 17.28 -21.78
CA VAL A 46 -16.12 18.17 -20.64
C VAL A 46 -14.91 19.06 -20.38
N ALA A 47 -13.71 18.49 -20.35
CA ALA A 47 -12.48 19.26 -20.15
C ALA A 47 -12.29 20.29 -21.26
N VAL A 48 -12.60 19.92 -22.50
CA VAL A 48 -12.59 20.83 -23.65
C VAL A 48 -13.61 21.96 -23.48
N VAL A 49 -14.81 21.71 -22.97
CA VAL A 49 -15.80 22.77 -22.66
C VAL A 49 -15.27 23.74 -21.61
N PHE A 50 -14.61 23.24 -20.54
CA PHE A 50 -13.95 24.11 -19.57
C PHE A 50 -12.82 24.94 -20.22
N VAL A 51 -11.99 24.34 -21.08
CA VAL A 51 -10.94 25.09 -21.79
C VAL A 51 -11.53 26.13 -22.74
N PHE A 52 -12.58 25.81 -23.50
CA PHE A 52 -13.24 26.79 -24.36
C PHE A 52 -13.89 27.91 -23.56
N GLY A 53 -14.53 27.61 -22.43
CA GLY A 53 -15.00 28.61 -21.49
C GLY A 53 -13.85 29.51 -21.06
N ALA A 54 -12.73 28.93 -20.63
CA ALA A 54 -11.53 29.66 -20.21
C ALA A 54 -11.02 30.68 -21.23
N GLU A 55 -11.07 30.35 -22.52
CA GLU A 55 -10.53 31.17 -23.61
C GLU A 55 -11.56 32.15 -24.23
N ARG A 56 -12.86 31.81 -24.20
CA ARG A 56 -13.91 32.57 -24.90
C ARG A 56 -14.84 33.35 -23.97
N SER A 57 -14.97 32.93 -22.72
CA SER A 57 -15.84 33.59 -21.75
C SER A 57 -15.06 34.65 -20.99
N ASN A 58 -15.76 35.69 -20.54
CA ASN A 58 -15.20 36.63 -19.59
C ASN A 58 -15.37 36.10 -18.16
N ARG A 59 -14.60 36.65 -17.23
CA ARG A 59 -14.83 36.44 -15.80
C ARG A 59 -16.25 36.92 -15.46
N GLY A 60 -17.08 36.02 -14.95
CA GLY A 60 -18.50 36.25 -14.67
C GLY A 60 -19.47 35.60 -15.67
N ASP A 61 -19.00 35.11 -16.81
CA ASP A 61 -19.81 34.28 -17.70
C ASP A 61 -19.66 32.80 -17.28
N LEU A 62 -20.68 32.29 -16.60
CA LEU A 62 -20.67 30.98 -15.95
C LEU A 62 -21.45 29.92 -16.73
N ASP A 63 -21.91 30.24 -17.95
CA ASP A 63 -22.71 29.32 -18.76
C ASP A 63 -21.92 28.06 -19.14
N TYR A 64 -20.66 28.23 -19.52
CA TYR A 64 -19.76 27.11 -19.80
C TYR A 64 -19.54 26.20 -18.58
N VAL A 65 -19.48 26.77 -17.37
CA VAL A 65 -19.39 26.00 -16.13
C VAL A 65 -20.68 25.19 -15.92
N GLY A 66 -21.85 25.82 -16.12
CA GLY A 66 -23.15 25.15 -16.03
C GLY A 66 -23.29 23.97 -17.01
N TRP A 67 -22.99 24.20 -18.29
CA TRP A 67 -23.03 23.17 -19.33
C TRP A 67 -22.00 22.06 -19.09
N ALA A 68 -20.78 22.41 -18.67
CA ALA A 68 -19.79 21.42 -18.28
C ALA A 68 -20.31 20.56 -17.11
N GLY A 69 -20.98 21.15 -16.12
CA GLY A 69 -21.63 20.43 -15.03
C GLY A 69 -22.68 19.42 -15.48
N ALA A 70 -23.53 19.80 -16.42
CA ALA A 70 -24.51 18.89 -17.03
C ALA A 70 -23.83 17.74 -17.77
N LEU A 71 -22.77 18.04 -18.53
CA LEU A 71 -21.99 17.03 -19.24
C LEU A 71 -21.21 16.10 -18.30
N VAL A 72 -20.72 16.58 -17.14
CA VAL A 72 -20.11 15.72 -16.10
C VAL A 72 -21.11 14.68 -15.60
N LEU A 73 -22.33 15.10 -15.26
CA LEU A 73 -23.36 14.17 -14.79
C LEU A 73 -23.74 13.18 -15.89
N PHE A 74 -23.87 13.66 -17.14
CA PHE A 74 -24.17 12.81 -18.28
C PHE A 74 -23.06 11.79 -18.55
N ALA A 75 -21.78 12.20 -18.55
CA ALA A 75 -20.63 11.31 -18.70
C ALA A 75 -20.56 10.28 -17.58
N GLY A 76 -20.82 10.70 -16.33
CA GLY A 76 -20.87 9.81 -15.17
C GLY A 76 -21.92 8.70 -15.25
N LEU A 77 -22.96 8.86 -16.08
CA LEU A 77 -23.90 7.77 -16.37
C LEU A 77 -23.23 6.65 -17.17
N PHE A 78 -22.42 6.97 -18.18
CA PHE A 78 -21.73 5.97 -19.01
C PHE A 78 -20.74 5.14 -18.19
N ASP A 79 -20.04 5.78 -17.27
CA ASP A 79 -19.15 5.14 -16.29
C ASP A 79 -19.89 4.18 -15.33
N MET A 80 -21.21 4.31 -15.17
CA MET A 80 -22.03 3.37 -14.40
C MET A 80 -22.64 2.27 -15.29
N LEU A 81 -22.79 2.55 -16.59
CA LEU A 81 -23.43 1.67 -17.56
C LEU A 81 -22.50 0.52 -17.97
N ASP A 82 -21.21 0.74 -18.11
CA ASP A 82 -20.26 -0.29 -18.57
C ASP A 82 -20.25 -1.56 -17.70
N GLY A 83 -20.26 -1.41 -16.37
CA GLY A 83 -20.34 -2.50 -15.42
C GLY A 83 -21.69 -3.22 -15.48
N GLN A 84 -22.79 -2.51 -15.81
CA GLN A 84 -24.08 -3.14 -16.04
C GLN A 84 -24.15 -3.88 -17.38
N VAL A 85 -23.57 -3.31 -18.44
CA VAL A 85 -23.45 -3.97 -19.74
C VAL A 85 -22.61 -5.24 -19.59
N ALA A 86 -21.53 -5.21 -18.82
CA ALA A 86 -20.71 -6.39 -18.53
C ALA A 86 -21.47 -7.48 -17.76
N ARG A 87 -22.31 -7.10 -16.79
CA ARG A 87 -23.10 -8.04 -15.97
C ARG A 87 -24.30 -8.61 -16.74
N LEU A 88 -25.13 -7.76 -17.32
CA LEU A 88 -26.34 -8.17 -18.04
C LEU A 88 -26.05 -8.80 -19.40
N GLY A 89 -24.94 -8.40 -20.05
CA GLY A 89 -24.49 -8.97 -21.32
C GLY A 89 -23.67 -10.26 -21.17
N ASN A 90 -23.38 -10.72 -19.94
CA ASN A 90 -22.43 -11.82 -19.68
C ASN A 90 -21.04 -11.60 -20.31
N MET A 91 -20.58 -10.34 -20.39
CA MET A 91 -19.30 -9.94 -21.01
C MET A 91 -18.25 -9.53 -19.96
N SER A 92 -18.40 -9.98 -18.72
CA SER A 92 -17.48 -9.64 -17.63
C SER A 92 -16.12 -10.32 -17.81
N SER A 93 -15.03 -9.54 -17.74
CA SER A 93 -13.66 -10.07 -17.87
C SER A 93 -12.69 -9.36 -16.92
N LYS A 94 -11.60 -10.05 -16.55
CA LYS A 94 -10.54 -9.47 -15.70
C LYS A 94 -9.85 -8.28 -16.37
N PHE A 95 -9.61 -8.37 -17.68
CA PHE A 95 -9.05 -7.27 -18.46
C PHE A 95 -10.03 -6.10 -18.52
N GLY A 96 -11.32 -6.33 -18.78
CA GLY A 96 -12.33 -5.28 -18.78
C GLY A 96 -12.41 -4.55 -17.44
N ALA A 97 -12.38 -5.28 -16.31
CA ALA A 97 -12.35 -4.67 -14.98
C ALA A 97 -11.08 -3.82 -14.73
N LEU A 98 -9.92 -4.22 -15.28
CA LEU A 98 -8.70 -3.41 -15.24
C LEU A 98 -8.79 -2.19 -16.15
N TYR A 99 -9.35 -2.35 -17.35
CA TYR A 99 -9.53 -1.32 -18.37
C TYR A 99 -10.45 -0.20 -17.89
N ASP A 100 -11.66 -0.57 -17.43
CA ASP A 100 -12.64 0.29 -16.76
C ASP A 100 -11.98 1.13 -15.68
N SER A 101 -11.40 0.43 -14.72
CA SER A 101 -10.56 1.00 -13.70
C SER A 101 -9.57 2.05 -14.25
N VAL A 102 -8.67 1.68 -15.15
CA VAL A 102 -7.61 2.60 -15.63
C VAL A 102 -8.21 3.83 -16.30
N LEU A 103 -9.22 3.65 -17.15
CA LEU A 103 -9.86 4.77 -17.85
C LEU A 103 -10.64 5.69 -16.93
N ASP A 104 -11.22 5.19 -15.84
CA ASP A 104 -11.84 6.05 -14.81
C ASP A 104 -10.85 7.08 -14.25
N ARG A 105 -9.61 6.63 -14.00
CA ARG A 105 -8.56 7.52 -13.48
C ARG A 105 -8.18 8.57 -14.52
N TYR A 106 -7.99 8.18 -15.77
CA TYR A 106 -7.72 9.15 -16.83
C TYR A 106 -8.87 10.14 -17.02
N SER A 107 -10.12 9.66 -17.02
CA SER A 107 -11.32 10.48 -17.14
C SER A 107 -11.38 11.54 -16.05
N GLU A 108 -11.16 11.14 -14.79
CA GLU A 108 -11.19 12.05 -13.65
C GLU A 108 -10.01 13.03 -13.65
N LEU A 109 -8.80 12.60 -14.02
CA LEU A 109 -7.64 13.49 -14.16
C LEU A 109 -7.85 14.54 -15.25
N ILE A 110 -8.39 14.14 -16.40
CA ILE A 110 -8.67 15.04 -17.52
C ILE A 110 -9.77 16.05 -17.14
N LEU A 111 -10.82 15.60 -16.46
CA LEU A 111 -11.86 16.48 -15.93
C LEU A 111 -11.27 17.54 -14.99
N PHE A 112 -10.48 17.13 -14.00
CA PHE A 112 -9.83 18.07 -13.08
C PHE A 112 -8.83 18.98 -13.78
N LEU A 113 -8.12 18.52 -14.81
CA LEU A 113 -7.26 19.35 -15.62
C LEU A 113 -8.04 20.51 -16.27
N GLY A 114 -9.20 20.21 -16.88
CA GLY A 114 -10.07 21.23 -17.46
C GLY A 114 -10.56 22.25 -16.42
N ILE A 115 -11.00 21.76 -15.25
CA ILE A 115 -11.42 22.63 -14.12
C ILE A 115 -10.28 23.53 -13.66
N CYS A 116 -9.09 22.98 -13.43
CA CYS A 116 -7.91 23.74 -13.01
C CYS A 116 -7.54 24.80 -14.06
N TYR A 117 -7.53 24.44 -15.34
CA TYR A 117 -7.26 25.37 -16.43
C TYR A 117 -8.25 26.55 -16.40
N TYR A 118 -9.55 26.26 -16.37
CA TYR A 118 -10.60 27.29 -16.31
C TYR A 118 -10.43 28.24 -15.13
N LEU A 119 -10.13 27.69 -13.94
CA LEU A 119 -9.94 28.47 -12.73
C LEU A 119 -8.70 29.36 -12.81
N VAL A 120 -7.58 28.85 -13.32
CA VAL A 120 -6.34 29.63 -13.47
C VAL A 120 -6.53 30.76 -14.48
N SER A 121 -7.11 30.48 -15.65
CA SER A 121 -7.31 31.49 -16.71
C SER A 121 -8.20 32.65 -16.26
N HIS A 122 -9.15 32.40 -15.36
CA HIS A 122 -10.01 33.44 -14.78
C HIS A 122 -9.49 34.03 -13.45
N HIS A 123 -8.21 33.82 -13.13
CA HIS A 123 -7.52 34.34 -11.93
C HIS A 123 -8.04 33.79 -10.58
N TYR A 124 -8.65 32.61 -10.56
CA TYR A 124 -9.02 31.87 -9.35
C TYR A 124 -7.92 30.90 -8.90
N PHE A 125 -6.68 31.40 -8.78
CA PHE A 125 -5.50 30.57 -8.50
C PHE A 125 -5.66 29.70 -7.24
N LEU A 126 -6.14 30.28 -6.13
CA LEU A 126 -6.32 29.54 -4.88
C LEU A 126 -7.37 28.42 -5.02
N SER A 127 -8.47 28.67 -5.71
CA SER A 127 -9.49 27.65 -5.99
C SER A 127 -8.95 26.55 -6.91
N SER A 128 -8.11 26.89 -7.90
CA SER A 128 -7.42 25.90 -8.73
C SER A 128 -6.47 25.03 -7.92
N LEU A 129 -5.78 25.59 -6.93
CA LEU A 129 -4.92 24.80 -6.05
C LEU A 129 -5.73 23.77 -5.26
N PHE A 130 -6.90 24.15 -4.74
CA PHE A 130 -7.81 23.21 -4.08
C PHE A 130 -8.38 22.17 -5.04
N ALA A 131 -8.72 22.53 -6.27
CA ALA A 131 -9.13 21.57 -7.30
C ALA A 131 -8.02 20.55 -7.60
N PHE A 132 -6.76 21.00 -7.68
CA PHE A 132 -5.60 20.12 -7.82
C PHE A 132 -5.40 19.20 -6.61
N ILE A 133 -5.59 19.69 -5.39
CA ILE A 133 -5.55 18.86 -4.16
C ILE A 133 -6.70 17.84 -4.16
N ALA A 134 -7.89 18.21 -4.65
CA ALA A 134 -9.00 17.28 -4.83
C ALA A 134 -8.68 16.16 -5.83
N MET A 135 -8.03 16.50 -6.94
CA MET A 135 -7.52 15.54 -7.92
C MET A 135 -6.51 14.56 -7.29
N ILE A 136 -5.53 15.05 -6.52
CA ILE A 136 -4.58 14.20 -5.77
C ILE A 136 -5.34 13.25 -4.85
N GLY A 137 -6.23 13.80 -4.03
CA GLY A 137 -6.98 13.00 -3.07
C GLY A 137 -7.84 11.96 -3.77
N SER A 138 -8.44 12.29 -4.90
CA SER A 138 -9.24 11.35 -5.69
C SER A 138 -8.43 10.16 -6.20
N MET A 139 -7.25 10.43 -6.75
CA MET A 139 -6.31 9.40 -7.18
C MET A 139 -5.88 8.51 -6.01
N MET A 140 -5.60 9.11 -4.85
CA MET A 140 -5.19 8.37 -3.67
C MET A 140 -6.32 7.52 -3.08
N VAL A 141 -7.58 7.97 -3.13
CA VAL A 141 -8.74 7.16 -2.73
C VAL A 141 -8.82 5.88 -3.56
N SER A 142 -8.67 5.99 -4.88
CA SER A 142 -8.71 4.83 -5.79
C SER A 142 -7.49 3.92 -5.65
N TYR A 143 -6.29 4.49 -5.58
CA TYR A 143 -5.04 3.74 -5.47
C TYR A 143 -4.92 2.98 -4.15
N THR A 144 -5.24 3.62 -3.01
CA THR A 144 -5.18 2.96 -1.70
C THR A 144 -6.11 1.75 -1.63
N ARG A 145 -7.31 1.85 -2.22
CA ARG A 145 -8.24 0.71 -2.35
C ARG A 145 -7.65 -0.40 -3.21
N ALA A 146 -7.22 -0.09 -4.44
CA ALA A 146 -6.67 -1.08 -5.35
C ALA A 146 -5.44 -1.79 -4.77
N ARG A 147 -4.58 -1.04 -4.07
CA ARG A 147 -3.39 -1.60 -3.42
C ARG A 147 -3.76 -2.47 -2.20
N ALA A 148 -4.74 -2.06 -1.41
CA ALA A 148 -5.22 -2.86 -0.28
C ALA A 148 -5.88 -4.16 -0.75
N GLU A 149 -6.74 -4.09 -1.78
CA GLU A 149 -7.38 -5.28 -2.38
C GLU A 149 -6.33 -6.22 -2.99
N GLY A 150 -5.27 -5.67 -3.61
CA GLY A 150 -4.12 -6.45 -4.08
C GLY A 150 -3.30 -7.14 -2.98
N LEU A 151 -3.45 -6.71 -1.72
CA LEU A 151 -2.90 -7.37 -0.53
C LEU A 151 -3.91 -8.32 0.15
N GLY A 152 -5.08 -8.56 -0.47
CA GLY A 152 -6.13 -9.40 0.09
C GLY A 152 -6.97 -8.74 1.19
N ILE A 153 -6.94 -7.40 1.26
CA ILE A 153 -7.75 -6.62 2.20
C ILE A 153 -8.91 -5.95 1.46
N GLU A 154 -10.13 -6.30 1.83
CA GLU A 154 -11.30 -5.58 1.33
C GLU A 154 -11.35 -4.17 1.91
N CYS A 155 -11.25 -3.16 1.04
CA CYS A 155 -11.32 -1.75 1.42
C CYS A 155 -12.64 -1.14 0.93
N LYS A 156 -13.74 -1.47 1.63
CA LYS A 156 -15.09 -0.99 1.33
C LYS A 156 -15.47 0.12 2.30
N GLY A 157 -15.33 1.39 1.90
CA GLY A 157 -15.70 2.52 2.75
C GLY A 157 -15.11 3.86 2.31
N GLY A 158 -15.46 4.92 3.03
CA GLY A 158 -15.00 6.30 2.77
C GLY A 158 -16.13 7.23 2.35
N LEU A 159 -16.05 8.48 2.81
CA LEU A 159 -17.09 9.50 2.65
C LEU A 159 -17.13 10.13 1.25
N MET A 160 -16.02 10.06 0.50
CA MET A 160 -15.87 10.73 -0.79
C MET A 160 -15.41 9.75 -1.88
N GLN A 161 -16.31 8.84 -2.27
CA GLN A 161 -16.07 7.89 -3.36
C GLN A 161 -16.41 8.56 -4.71
N ARG A 162 -16.29 7.79 -5.80
CA ARG A 162 -16.44 8.34 -7.15
C ARG A 162 -17.83 8.94 -7.41
N PRO A 163 -18.95 8.27 -7.10
CA PRO A 163 -20.27 8.84 -7.34
C PRO A 163 -20.47 10.16 -6.60
N GLU A 164 -20.03 10.24 -5.35
CA GLU A 164 -20.15 11.46 -4.55
C GLU A 164 -19.37 12.63 -5.17
N ARG A 165 -18.19 12.36 -5.76
CA ARG A 165 -17.39 13.39 -6.43
C ARG A 165 -18.02 13.86 -7.73
N VAL A 166 -18.47 12.94 -8.58
CA VAL A 166 -19.12 13.27 -9.86
C VAL A 166 -20.39 14.08 -9.62
N ILE A 167 -21.22 13.67 -8.66
CA ILE A 167 -22.44 14.39 -8.26
C ILE A 167 -22.09 15.79 -7.73
N THR A 168 -21.10 15.90 -6.84
CA THR A 168 -20.69 17.19 -6.28
C THR A 168 -20.21 18.15 -7.37
N ILE A 169 -19.31 17.70 -8.27
CA ILE A 169 -18.80 18.55 -9.35
C ILE A 169 -19.94 18.96 -10.28
N GLY A 170 -20.74 17.99 -10.73
CA GLY A 170 -21.80 18.24 -11.71
C GLY A 170 -22.91 19.16 -11.18
N ILE A 171 -23.46 18.86 -10.00
CA ILE A 171 -24.54 19.66 -9.41
C ILE A 171 -24.05 21.06 -9.07
N CYS A 172 -22.89 21.21 -8.42
CA CYS A 172 -22.41 22.53 -8.04
C CYS A 172 -22.02 23.38 -9.25
N ALA A 173 -21.53 22.77 -10.33
CA ALA A 173 -21.27 23.46 -11.60
C ALA A 173 -22.57 23.95 -12.26
N ILE A 174 -23.60 23.09 -12.34
CA ILE A 174 -24.93 23.48 -12.85
C ILE A 174 -25.50 24.63 -12.02
N LEU A 175 -25.50 24.50 -10.69
CA LEU A 175 -25.98 25.53 -9.78
C LEU A 175 -25.20 26.83 -9.97
N CYS A 176 -23.89 26.76 -10.18
CA CYS A 176 -23.06 27.93 -10.45
C CYS A 176 -23.49 28.65 -11.74
N GLY A 177 -23.70 27.92 -12.84
CA GLY A 177 -24.18 28.49 -14.11
C GLY A 177 -25.58 29.10 -14.00
N VAL A 178 -26.53 28.37 -13.40
CA VAL A 178 -27.91 28.86 -13.18
C VAL A 178 -27.91 30.11 -12.31
N MET A 179 -27.18 30.12 -11.20
CA MET A 179 -27.08 31.28 -10.33
C MET A 179 -26.36 32.44 -11.01
N GLY A 180 -25.38 32.18 -11.88
CA GLY A 180 -24.79 33.19 -12.76
C GLY A 180 -25.84 33.96 -13.57
N GLY A 181 -26.83 33.27 -14.12
CA GLY A 181 -27.95 33.90 -14.84
C GLY A 181 -28.98 34.60 -13.94
N VAL A 182 -29.17 34.15 -12.69
CA VAL A 182 -30.19 34.70 -11.77
C VAL A 182 -29.68 35.88 -10.94
N ILE A 183 -28.52 35.75 -10.30
CA ILE A 183 -27.95 36.77 -9.40
C ILE A 183 -26.82 37.59 -10.06
N GLY A 184 -26.38 37.18 -11.26
CA GLY A 184 -25.22 37.74 -11.95
C GLY A 184 -23.94 36.96 -11.62
N GLY A 185 -23.12 36.65 -12.62
CA GLY A 185 -21.91 35.86 -12.40
C GLY A 185 -20.76 36.61 -11.71
N ASP A 186 -20.79 37.94 -11.71
CA ASP A 186 -19.86 38.80 -10.97
C ASP A 186 -20.38 39.25 -9.59
N TYR A 187 -21.49 38.67 -9.12
CA TYR A 187 -22.04 39.02 -7.82
C TYR A 187 -21.05 38.68 -6.70
N LYS A 188 -20.76 39.66 -5.83
CA LYS A 188 -19.77 39.58 -4.75
C LYS A 188 -20.32 40.09 -3.43
N ILE A 189 -19.97 39.42 -2.35
CA ILE A 189 -20.28 39.84 -0.98
C ILE A 189 -18.98 40.14 -0.24
N TYR A 190 -18.93 41.34 0.34
CA TYR A 190 -17.84 41.83 1.18
C TYR A 190 -18.34 42.03 2.61
N ILE A 191 -17.53 41.69 3.61
CA ILE A 191 -17.76 42.12 5.00
C ILE A 191 -16.94 43.38 5.26
N PRO A 192 -17.56 44.45 5.78
CA PRO A 192 -16.83 45.64 6.20
C PRO A 192 -15.71 45.29 7.19
N GLY A 193 -14.46 45.63 6.86
CA GLY A 193 -13.28 45.40 7.70
C GLY A 193 -12.43 44.17 7.36
N LEU A 194 -12.86 43.30 6.43
CA LEU A 194 -12.04 42.21 5.91
C LEU A 194 -11.46 42.59 4.53
N PRO A 195 -10.14 42.41 4.28
CA PRO A 195 -9.53 42.71 2.98
C PRO A 195 -9.85 41.63 1.92
N VAL A 196 -10.67 40.63 2.23
CA VAL A 196 -11.00 39.50 1.36
C VAL A 196 -12.50 39.45 1.08
N GLN A 197 -12.86 39.17 -0.18
CA GLN A 197 -14.23 38.84 -0.55
C GLN A 197 -14.59 37.47 0.02
N ILE A 198 -15.80 37.33 0.57
CA ILE A 198 -16.22 36.09 1.25
C ILE A 198 -17.04 35.20 0.33
N PHE A 199 -17.71 35.82 -0.64
CA PHE A 199 -18.49 35.11 -1.63
C PHE A 199 -18.40 35.82 -2.97
N GLU A 200 -18.23 35.03 -4.02
CA GLU A 200 -18.43 35.38 -5.42
C GLU A 200 -19.35 34.30 -6.01
N THR A 201 -20.10 34.55 -7.09
CA THR A 201 -20.98 33.50 -7.66
C THR A 201 -20.23 32.20 -7.96
N MET A 202 -18.97 32.31 -8.40
CA MET A 202 -18.06 31.17 -8.61
C MET A 202 -17.74 30.36 -7.33
N SER A 203 -17.97 30.92 -6.14
CA SER A 203 -17.87 30.21 -4.85
C SER A 203 -18.88 29.06 -4.72
N ILE A 204 -20.00 29.11 -5.44
CA ILE A 204 -20.98 28.01 -5.50
C ILE A 204 -20.35 26.73 -6.05
N PHE A 205 -19.42 26.86 -7.00
CA PHE A 205 -18.68 25.72 -7.54
C PHE A 205 -17.41 25.42 -6.74
N THR A 206 -16.65 26.45 -6.35
CA THR A 206 -15.31 26.28 -5.77
C THR A 206 -15.29 25.91 -4.30
N ILE A 207 -16.28 26.32 -3.48
CA ILE A 207 -16.37 25.91 -2.07
C ILE A 207 -16.62 24.40 -1.96
N PRO A 208 -17.58 23.79 -2.67
CA PRO A 208 -17.76 22.34 -2.67
C PRO A 208 -16.53 21.56 -3.15
N ILE A 209 -15.81 22.06 -4.17
CA ILE A 209 -14.53 21.47 -4.60
C ILE A 209 -13.47 21.56 -3.50
N THR A 210 -13.42 22.67 -2.77
CA THR A 210 -12.50 22.83 -1.64
C THR A 210 -12.82 21.84 -0.52
N ILE A 211 -14.10 21.69 -0.16
CA ILE A 211 -14.55 20.68 0.81
C ILE A 211 -14.19 19.27 0.31
N MET A 212 -14.45 18.99 -0.96
CA MET A 212 -14.08 17.72 -1.60
C MET A 212 -12.58 17.46 -1.48
N ALA A 213 -11.74 18.47 -1.69
CA ALA A 213 -10.28 18.36 -1.59
C ALA A 213 -9.84 17.82 -0.21
N PHE A 214 -10.42 18.33 0.87
CA PHE A 214 -10.15 17.80 2.20
C PHE A 214 -10.75 16.40 2.40
N MET A 215 -12.01 16.20 1.98
CA MET A 215 -12.70 14.94 2.20
C MET A 215 -12.08 13.76 1.45
N THR A 216 -11.59 13.95 0.22
CA THR A 216 -10.88 12.91 -0.54
C THR A 216 -9.58 12.52 0.13
N ASN A 217 -8.78 13.48 0.54
CA ASN A 217 -7.49 13.22 1.19
C ASN A 217 -7.66 12.56 2.57
N ILE A 218 -8.62 13.03 3.37
CA ILE A 218 -9.00 12.38 4.63
C ILE A 218 -9.47 10.94 4.36
N THR A 219 -10.28 10.72 3.33
CA THR A 219 -10.76 9.38 2.95
C THR A 219 -9.60 8.47 2.57
N ALA A 220 -8.63 8.95 1.79
CA ALA A 220 -7.46 8.16 1.40
C ALA A 220 -6.60 7.75 2.61
N VAL A 221 -6.36 8.69 3.54
CA VAL A 221 -5.63 8.42 4.78
C VAL A 221 -6.39 7.43 5.68
N ASN A 222 -7.70 7.57 5.79
CA ASN A 222 -8.52 6.64 6.56
C ASN A 222 -8.50 5.23 5.95
N ARG A 223 -8.62 5.10 4.63
CA ARG A 223 -8.47 3.81 3.92
C ARG A 223 -7.11 3.17 4.19
N LEU A 224 -6.04 3.95 4.18
CA LEU A 224 -4.70 3.46 4.51
C LEU A 224 -4.61 2.94 5.96
N ARG A 225 -5.17 3.69 6.91
CA ARG A 225 -5.22 3.30 8.34
C ARG A 225 -6.06 2.04 8.54
N ASP A 226 -7.19 1.92 7.87
CA ASP A 226 -8.08 0.76 7.96
C ASP A 226 -7.41 -0.47 7.32
N ALA A 227 -6.73 -0.30 6.19
CA ALA A 227 -5.94 -1.36 5.57
C ALA A 227 -4.83 -1.85 6.51
N LYS A 228 -4.13 -0.93 7.20
CA LYS A 228 -3.13 -1.29 8.22
C LYS A 228 -3.75 -2.15 9.33
N LYS A 229 -4.86 -1.70 9.93
CA LYS A 229 -5.55 -2.45 10.99
C LYS A 229 -5.99 -3.84 10.53
N ALA A 230 -6.49 -3.94 9.30
CA ALA A 230 -6.92 -5.21 8.73
C ALA A 230 -5.75 -6.18 8.50
N LEU A 231 -4.60 -5.67 8.02
CA LEU A 231 -3.36 -6.45 7.92
C LEU A 231 -2.87 -6.92 9.29
N ASP A 232 -2.84 -6.02 10.29
CA ASP A 232 -2.44 -6.38 11.66
C ASP A 232 -3.35 -7.48 12.25
N LEU A 233 -4.65 -7.47 11.92
CA LEU A 233 -5.60 -8.51 12.34
C LEU A 233 -5.39 -9.84 11.60
N GLN A 234 -5.11 -9.81 10.29
CA GLN A 234 -4.76 -11.02 9.53
C GLN A 234 -3.49 -11.66 10.08
N ASP A 235 -2.48 -10.86 10.40
CA ASP A 235 -1.21 -11.31 10.99
C ASP A 235 -1.44 -11.98 12.36
N LYS A 236 -2.31 -11.42 13.21
CA LYS A 236 -2.69 -12.02 14.50
C LYS A 236 -3.42 -13.35 14.35
N LYS A 237 -4.41 -13.44 13.43
CA LYS A 237 -5.13 -14.69 13.16
C LYS A 237 -4.23 -15.79 12.62
N GLN A 238 -3.29 -15.44 11.74
CA GLN A 238 -2.36 -16.41 11.17
C GLN A 238 -1.33 -16.91 12.19
N SER A 239 -1.04 -16.11 13.22
CA SER A 239 -0.20 -16.50 14.35
C SER A 239 -0.92 -17.41 15.36
N GLN A 240 -2.26 -17.50 15.33
CA GLN A 240 -3.10 -18.28 16.25
C GLN A 240 -3.76 -19.52 15.62
N ALA A 241 -3.56 -19.79 14.32
CA ALA A 241 -4.19 -20.94 13.67
C ALA A 241 -3.54 -22.28 14.11
N PRO A 242 -4.32 -23.33 14.41
CA PRO A 242 -3.79 -24.64 14.78
C PRO A 242 -3.10 -25.31 13.58
N LEU A 243 -1.86 -25.76 13.78
CA LEU A 243 -0.91 -26.25 12.77
C LEU A 243 -1.27 -27.59 12.09
N GLY A 244 -2.54 -28.03 12.16
CA GLY A 244 -2.87 -29.46 12.12
C GLY A 244 -3.24 -30.12 10.79
N LYS A 245 -3.40 -29.43 9.65
CA LYS A 245 -4.00 -30.10 8.45
C LYS A 245 -3.40 -29.82 7.08
N VAL A 246 -2.35 -29.01 6.95
CA VAL A 246 -1.81 -28.63 5.61
C VAL A 246 -0.48 -29.32 5.25
N VAL A 247 0.18 -29.97 6.22
CA VAL A 247 1.53 -30.55 6.04
C VAL A 247 1.52 -31.87 5.23
N VAL A 248 0.36 -32.51 5.03
CA VAL A 248 0.31 -33.87 4.44
C VAL A 248 0.33 -33.90 2.90
N ILE A 249 0.09 -32.79 2.19
CA ILE A 249 -0.15 -32.84 0.73
C ILE A 249 1.05 -32.38 -0.13
N LEU A 250 2.10 -31.76 0.43
CA LEU A 250 3.18 -31.16 -0.39
C LEU A 250 4.53 -31.90 -0.41
N LEU A 251 4.60 -33.12 0.12
CA LEU A 251 5.86 -33.87 0.27
C LEU A 251 6.23 -34.80 -0.91
N MET A 252 5.53 -34.75 -2.05
CA MET A 252 5.76 -35.68 -3.17
C MET A 252 6.35 -35.13 -4.48
N THR A 253 6.78 -33.87 -4.56
CA THR A 253 7.41 -33.38 -5.81
C THR A 253 8.45 -32.30 -5.54
N PHE A 254 9.73 -32.69 -5.48
CA PHE A 254 10.85 -32.09 -6.24
C PHE A 254 12.19 -32.61 -5.70
N VAL A 255 12.67 -33.71 -6.28
CA VAL A 255 14.08 -34.06 -6.35
C VAL A 255 14.52 -33.71 -7.76
N GLY A 256 15.45 -32.76 -7.93
CA GLY A 256 15.99 -32.43 -9.24
C GLY A 256 16.79 -31.13 -9.28
N LEU A 257 18.12 -31.29 -9.33
CA LEU A 257 19.14 -30.36 -9.83
C LEU A 257 19.21 -28.94 -9.24
N PHE A 258 20.33 -28.63 -8.59
CA PHE A 258 21.33 -27.70 -9.16
C PHE A 258 22.61 -27.77 -8.33
N ALA A 259 23.61 -28.44 -8.91
CA ALA A 259 25.01 -28.27 -8.58
C ALA A 259 25.57 -27.10 -9.42
N GLY A 260 26.45 -26.28 -8.84
CA GLY A 260 27.27 -25.33 -9.60
C GLY A 260 27.65 -24.05 -8.86
N GLY A 261 28.92 -23.95 -8.46
CA GLY A 261 29.68 -22.69 -8.39
C GLY A 261 29.68 -21.95 -7.05
N ALA A 262 30.55 -22.34 -6.13
CA ALA A 262 30.98 -21.48 -5.02
C ALA A 262 32.06 -20.50 -5.53
N VAL A 263 31.76 -19.20 -5.51
CA VAL A 263 32.75 -18.13 -5.72
C VAL A 263 33.33 -17.77 -4.35
N ALA A 264 34.65 -17.89 -4.21
CA ALA A 264 35.37 -17.50 -3.00
C ALA A 264 35.25 -15.98 -2.77
N GLN A 265 34.88 -15.58 -1.54
CA GLN A 265 34.69 -14.18 -1.16
C GLN A 265 35.76 -13.76 -0.16
N THR A 266 36.61 -12.82 -0.56
CA THR A 266 37.63 -12.19 0.30
C THR A 266 37.01 -11.12 1.21
N ALA A 267 37.31 -11.17 2.50
CA ALA A 267 36.90 -10.21 3.52
C ALA A 267 37.48 -8.80 3.25
N ASP A 268 36.62 -7.76 3.32
CA ASP A 268 36.99 -6.35 3.16
C ASP A 268 36.97 -5.63 4.53
N ASN A 269 38.14 -5.17 4.99
CA ASN A 269 38.33 -4.52 6.30
C ASN A 269 38.27 -2.99 6.26
N SER A 270 38.05 -2.37 5.10
CA SER A 270 38.30 -0.92 4.88
C SER A 270 37.19 0.06 5.27
N ASN A 271 35.98 -0.40 5.65
CA ASN A 271 34.82 0.49 5.87
C ASN A 271 33.93 0.08 7.07
N PRO A 272 34.22 0.53 8.31
CA PRO A 272 33.36 0.29 9.47
C PRO A 272 32.07 1.13 9.42
N SER A 273 31.01 0.72 10.14
CA SER A 273 29.81 1.56 10.28
C SER A 273 30.14 2.86 11.03
N PRO A 274 29.61 4.02 10.59
CA PRO A 274 29.78 5.28 11.29
C PRO A 274 28.92 5.39 12.57
N ILE A 275 28.03 4.42 12.82
CA ILE A 275 27.09 4.41 13.94
C ILE A 275 27.57 3.45 15.02
N LYS A 276 27.54 3.90 16.29
CA LYS A 276 27.80 3.02 17.44
C LYS A 276 26.52 2.30 17.84
N PHE A 277 26.56 0.98 17.84
CA PHE A 277 25.41 0.13 18.17
C PHE A 277 25.40 -0.29 19.65
N PRO A 278 24.21 -0.39 20.28
CA PRO A 278 24.08 -0.94 21.62
C PRO A 278 24.34 -2.45 21.62
N THR A 279 24.87 -2.99 22.71
CA THR A 279 25.01 -4.45 22.91
C THR A 279 23.88 -4.94 23.81
N PRO A 280 23.08 -5.92 23.37
CA PRO A 280 22.09 -6.59 24.22
C PRO A 280 22.71 -7.14 25.52
N LYS A 281 21.98 -7.01 26.63
CA LYS A 281 22.40 -7.52 27.94
C LYS A 281 21.21 -8.12 28.68
N GLY A 282 21.44 -9.23 29.37
CA GLY A 282 20.44 -9.85 30.26
C GLY A 282 19.27 -10.51 29.54
N ILE A 283 19.45 -10.90 28.26
CA ILE A 283 18.41 -11.61 27.52
C ILE A 283 18.46 -13.11 27.85
N PRO A 284 17.36 -13.70 28.37
CA PRO A 284 17.31 -15.12 28.64
C PRO A 284 17.42 -15.94 27.35
N HIS A 285 18.30 -16.94 27.36
CA HIS A 285 18.50 -17.89 26.25
C HIS A 285 18.80 -17.24 24.89
N GLU A 286 19.46 -16.08 24.88
CA GLU A 286 19.97 -15.47 23.66
C GLU A 286 20.95 -16.43 22.96
N LEU A 287 20.76 -16.60 21.65
CA LEU A 287 21.66 -17.37 20.79
C LEU A 287 22.61 -16.43 20.06
N PHE A 288 22.05 -15.42 19.38
CA PHE A 288 22.79 -14.35 18.70
C PHE A 288 21.84 -13.18 18.41
N TYR A 289 22.41 -12.06 17.98
CA TYR A 289 21.61 -10.89 17.56
C TYR A 289 22.06 -10.32 16.21
N LEU A 290 21.12 -9.64 15.52
CA LEU A 290 21.33 -9.00 14.23
C LEU A 290 21.14 -7.49 14.32
N GLN A 291 22.08 -6.75 13.76
CA GLN A 291 22.04 -5.29 13.62
C GLN A 291 22.32 -4.87 12.18
N ARG A 292 21.89 -3.66 11.80
CA ARG A 292 22.10 -3.14 10.45
C ARG A 292 22.13 -1.63 10.40
N ASP A 293 22.79 -1.06 9.39
CA ASP A 293 22.66 0.36 9.12
C ASP A 293 21.32 0.73 8.46
N PRO A 294 20.80 1.95 8.70
CA PRO A 294 21.16 2.91 9.75
C PRO A 294 20.40 2.66 11.08
N ASN A 295 19.74 1.50 11.22
CA ASN A 295 18.80 1.25 12.31
C ASN A 295 19.49 0.65 13.55
N THR A 296 19.52 1.41 14.64
CA THR A 296 20.14 1.00 15.91
C THR A 296 19.33 -0.02 16.72
N ASN A 297 18.07 -0.30 16.34
CA ASN A 297 17.30 -1.38 16.94
C ASN A 297 17.91 -2.73 16.57
N THR A 298 17.82 -3.68 17.50
CA THR A 298 18.46 -4.98 17.37
C THR A 298 17.41 -6.07 17.22
N VAL A 299 17.62 -7.01 16.30
CA VAL A 299 16.81 -8.24 16.22
C VAL A 299 17.49 -9.31 17.06
N ILE A 300 16.75 -9.91 17.97
CA ILE A 300 17.23 -10.95 18.88
C ILE A 300 16.73 -12.31 18.40
N TYR A 301 17.64 -13.29 18.39
CA TYR A 301 17.33 -14.69 18.16
C TYR A 301 17.59 -15.44 19.46
N ALA A 302 16.52 -15.88 20.11
CA ALA A 302 16.58 -16.58 21.38
C ALA A 302 16.04 -18.00 21.23
N LEU A 303 16.55 -18.93 22.03
CA LEU A 303 16.04 -20.29 22.10
C LEU A 303 14.58 -20.26 22.58
N ASN A 304 13.72 -21.01 21.89
CA ASN A 304 12.33 -21.15 22.28
C ASN A 304 12.13 -22.46 23.04
N LEU A 305 11.77 -22.35 24.31
CA LEU A 305 11.54 -23.48 25.20
C LEU A 305 10.04 -23.64 25.46
N LYS A 306 9.56 -24.88 25.47
CA LYS A 306 8.23 -25.25 25.95
C LYS A 306 8.17 -25.15 27.48
N ALA A 307 6.96 -25.25 28.03
CA ALA A 307 6.73 -25.18 29.48
C ALA A 307 7.48 -26.28 30.27
N ASP A 308 7.86 -27.38 29.61
CA ASP A 308 8.64 -28.49 30.17
C ASP A 308 10.18 -28.25 30.10
N GLY A 309 10.62 -27.09 29.63
CA GLY A 309 12.03 -26.72 29.48
C GLY A 309 12.74 -27.35 28.28
N LYS A 310 12.03 -28.10 27.42
CA LYS A 310 12.59 -28.64 26.18
C LYS A 310 12.46 -27.64 25.03
N VAL A 311 13.37 -27.72 24.06
CA VAL A 311 13.31 -26.88 22.85
C VAL A 311 12.05 -27.23 22.06
N ASP A 312 11.33 -26.22 21.58
CA ASP A 312 10.17 -26.43 20.73
C ASP A 312 10.60 -26.96 19.35
N PRO A 313 10.29 -28.21 18.96
CA PRO A 313 10.77 -28.79 17.71
C PRO A 313 10.18 -28.13 16.46
N GLU A 314 9.01 -27.48 16.56
CA GLU A 314 8.38 -26.81 15.41
C GLU A 314 8.92 -25.39 15.22
N LYS A 315 9.29 -24.72 16.32
CA LYS A 315 9.81 -23.35 16.34
C LYS A 315 10.92 -23.24 17.38
N PRO A 316 12.13 -23.79 17.14
CA PRO A 316 13.19 -23.83 18.13
C PRO A 316 13.81 -22.46 18.44
N ILE A 317 13.54 -21.45 17.60
CA ILE A 317 14.04 -20.08 17.75
C ILE A 317 12.87 -19.10 17.78
N ASN A 318 12.83 -18.26 18.80
CA ASN A 318 11.97 -17.10 18.88
C ASN A 318 12.74 -15.86 18.43
N VAL A 319 12.15 -15.08 17.52
CA VAL A 319 12.76 -13.90 16.91
C VAL A 319 11.89 -12.67 17.17
N TYR A 320 12.50 -11.62 17.72
CA TYR A 320 11.83 -10.38 18.10
C TYR A 320 12.78 -9.16 18.06
N TRP A 321 12.23 -7.96 18.06
CA TRP A 321 12.96 -6.70 18.17
C TRP A 321 13.25 -6.31 19.61
N MET A 322 14.39 -5.66 19.79
CA MET A 322 14.72 -4.83 20.94
C MET A 322 14.88 -3.38 20.48
N ARG A 323 13.93 -2.52 20.84
CA ARG A 323 13.85 -1.13 20.37
C ARG A 323 14.54 -0.17 21.32
N TYR A 324 15.83 0.08 21.10
CA TYR A 324 16.61 1.01 21.92
C TYR A 324 16.20 2.47 21.73
N ALA A 325 15.70 2.83 20.53
CA ALA A 325 15.17 4.17 20.28
C ALA A 325 13.92 4.47 21.14
N ASP A 326 13.19 3.43 21.56
CA ASP A 326 11.90 3.54 22.27
C ASP A 326 11.98 2.86 23.66
N LYS A 327 12.95 3.27 24.48
CA LYS A 327 13.15 2.83 25.88
C LYS A 327 13.52 1.34 26.06
N GLY A 328 14.04 0.67 25.03
CA GLY A 328 14.55 -0.72 25.14
C GLY A 328 13.46 -1.80 25.19
N GLN A 329 12.24 -1.50 24.71
CA GLN A 329 11.12 -2.45 24.77
C GLN A 329 11.28 -3.62 23.79
N LYS A 330 10.84 -4.80 24.23
CA LYS A 330 10.68 -6.00 23.40
C LYS A 330 9.43 -5.86 22.53
N GLU A 331 9.56 -6.09 21.23
CA GLU A 331 8.43 -6.10 20.28
C GLU A 331 8.55 -7.29 19.33
N ASP A 332 7.46 -8.02 19.09
CA ASP A 332 7.50 -9.15 18.16
C ASP A 332 7.68 -8.69 16.70
N LEU A 333 8.32 -9.53 15.87
CA LEU A 333 8.37 -9.27 14.43
C LEU A 333 6.97 -9.28 13.82
N SER A 334 6.68 -8.30 12.94
CA SER A 334 5.50 -8.36 12.07
C SER A 334 5.57 -9.57 11.13
N TYR A 335 4.44 -10.00 10.57
CA TYR A 335 4.44 -11.16 9.67
C TYR A 335 5.35 -10.94 8.46
N VAL A 336 5.29 -9.76 7.86
CA VAL A 336 6.13 -9.42 6.69
C VAL A 336 7.62 -9.50 7.06
N GLN A 337 8.00 -8.95 8.21
CA GLN A 337 9.37 -9.04 8.70
C GLN A 337 9.79 -10.49 8.97
N ARG A 338 8.90 -11.30 9.56
CA ARG A 338 9.16 -12.71 9.85
C ARG A 338 9.24 -13.56 8.58
N LYS A 339 8.42 -13.31 7.58
CA LYS A 339 8.36 -14.15 6.38
C LYS A 339 9.36 -13.76 5.30
N PHE A 340 9.73 -12.49 5.22
CA PHE A 340 10.54 -11.96 4.11
C PHE A 340 11.87 -11.32 4.53
N ALA A 341 12.08 -10.99 5.81
CA ALA A 341 13.29 -10.32 6.26
C ALA A 341 14.08 -11.12 7.33
N TYR A 342 13.65 -11.05 8.58
CA TYR A 342 14.41 -11.48 9.76
C TYR A 342 13.97 -12.82 10.35
N GLY A 343 12.90 -13.43 9.85
CA GLY A 343 12.56 -14.77 10.33
C GLY A 343 13.54 -15.82 9.85
N VAL A 344 13.42 -17.00 10.44
CA VAL A 344 14.22 -18.16 10.11
C VAL A 344 13.32 -19.35 9.76
N GLN A 345 13.77 -20.14 8.80
CA GLN A 345 13.23 -21.46 8.49
C GLN A 345 14.08 -22.49 9.24
N THR A 346 13.41 -23.45 9.87
CA THR A 346 14.06 -24.47 10.70
C THR A 346 13.76 -25.85 10.16
N LYS A 347 14.79 -26.70 10.09
CA LYS A 347 14.68 -28.11 9.71
C LYS A 347 15.39 -28.95 10.76
N ALA A 348 14.67 -29.87 11.39
CA ALA A 348 15.27 -30.80 12.34
C ALA A 348 16.24 -31.76 11.61
N LEU A 349 17.42 -31.97 12.19
CA LEU A 349 18.43 -32.91 11.70
C LEU A 349 18.48 -34.21 12.52
N GLY A 350 17.78 -34.24 13.66
CA GLY A 350 17.87 -35.32 14.65
C GLY A 350 18.84 -34.99 15.78
N ASN A 351 18.82 -35.77 16.87
CA ASN A 351 19.71 -35.59 18.04
C ASN A 351 19.71 -34.18 18.65
N ASP A 352 18.53 -33.52 18.72
CA ASP A 352 18.38 -32.13 19.17
C ASP A 352 19.16 -31.09 18.34
N GLU A 353 19.52 -31.42 17.10
CA GLU A 353 20.14 -30.49 16.16
C GLU A 353 19.16 -29.96 15.12
N TYR A 354 19.31 -28.67 14.78
CA TYR A 354 18.44 -27.98 13.84
C TYR A 354 19.27 -27.19 12.83
N GLU A 355 18.97 -27.37 11.55
CA GLU A 355 19.42 -26.48 10.48
C GLU A 355 18.49 -25.26 10.43
N ILE A 356 19.07 -24.08 10.38
CA ILE A 356 18.40 -22.80 10.39
C ILE A 356 18.82 -22.02 9.15
N ARG A 357 17.87 -21.42 8.44
CA ARG A 357 18.15 -20.56 7.29
C ARG A 357 17.39 -19.25 7.44
N PHE A 358 18.04 -18.12 7.18
CA PHE A 358 17.33 -16.85 7.09
C PHE A 358 16.35 -16.89 5.92
N VAL A 359 15.14 -16.36 6.12
CA VAL A 359 14.15 -16.24 5.04
C VAL A 359 14.64 -15.38 3.88
N SER A 360 15.45 -14.36 4.19
CA SER A 360 16.04 -13.41 3.25
C SER A 360 17.29 -13.93 2.55
N HIS A 361 17.96 -14.95 3.11
CA HIS A 361 19.19 -15.48 2.55
C HIS A 361 19.35 -16.99 2.81
N LYS A 362 18.80 -17.79 1.90
CA LYS A 362 18.75 -19.26 2.06
C LYS A 362 20.06 -19.98 1.79
N LYS A 363 21.05 -19.32 1.17
CA LYS A 363 22.31 -19.97 0.73
C LYS A 363 23.30 -20.23 1.86
N LEU A 364 23.09 -19.62 3.03
CA LEU A 364 24.00 -19.71 4.17
C LEU A 364 23.29 -20.41 5.35
N PRO A 365 23.43 -21.74 5.50
CA PRO A 365 22.84 -22.45 6.61
C PRO A 365 23.56 -22.14 7.93
N LEU A 366 22.77 -22.11 9.00
CA LEU A 366 23.17 -22.02 10.38
C LEU A 366 22.78 -23.32 11.09
N TYR A 367 23.51 -23.70 12.13
CA TYR A 367 23.27 -24.95 12.85
C TYR A 367 23.12 -24.69 14.34
N LEU A 368 21.93 -24.94 14.87
CA LEU A 368 21.66 -24.92 16.30
C LEU A 368 21.93 -26.30 16.86
N LYS A 369 22.84 -26.37 17.82
CA LYS A 369 23.21 -27.60 18.51
C LYS A 369 23.74 -27.31 19.90
N ARG A 370 23.79 -28.35 20.73
CA ARG A 370 24.38 -28.25 22.07
C ARG A 370 25.91 -28.22 21.98
N SER A 371 26.54 -27.22 22.59
CA SER A 371 27.99 -27.16 22.69
C SER A 371 28.52 -28.29 23.56
N THR A 372 29.65 -28.84 23.15
CA THR A 372 30.34 -29.88 23.92
C THR A 372 31.02 -29.33 25.17
N VAL A 373 31.30 -28.02 25.19
CA VAL A 373 32.06 -27.31 26.23
C VAL A 373 31.16 -26.94 27.41
N ASP A 374 30.11 -26.16 27.19
CA ASP A 374 29.25 -25.61 28.25
C ASP A 374 27.88 -26.30 28.37
N LYS A 375 27.62 -27.28 27.50
CA LYS A 375 26.34 -28.02 27.41
C LYS A 375 25.12 -27.13 27.11
N LYS A 376 25.29 -25.89 26.63
CA LYS A 376 24.19 -25.00 26.22
C LYS A 376 23.99 -25.05 24.70
N TYR A 377 22.84 -24.58 24.24
CA TYR A 377 22.57 -24.44 22.81
C TYR A 377 23.25 -23.20 22.26
N HIS A 378 23.93 -23.38 21.13
CA HIS A 378 24.60 -22.31 20.39
C HIS A 378 24.33 -22.46 18.90
N VAL A 379 24.46 -21.36 18.17
CA VAL A 379 24.29 -21.33 16.72
C VAL A 379 25.66 -21.27 16.06
N TYR A 380 25.92 -22.19 15.13
CA TYR A 380 27.17 -22.29 14.40
C TYR A 380 26.97 -21.96 12.93
N ILE A 381 27.96 -21.32 12.34
CA ILE A 381 28.03 -21.03 10.90
C ILE A 381 29.39 -21.47 10.36
N GLU A 382 29.40 -21.97 9.13
CA GLU A 382 30.62 -22.25 8.39
C GLU A 382 30.80 -21.19 7.30
N ALA A 383 31.89 -20.42 7.39
CA ALA A 383 32.20 -19.33 6.49
C ALA A 383 33.72 -19.30 6.26
N ASN A 384 34.17 -19.24 5.00
CA ASN A 384 35.58 -19.21 4.61
C ASN A 384 36.42 -20.32 5.28
N ASP A 385 35.92 -21.56 5.28
CA ASP A 385 36.52 -22.74 5.92
C ASP A 385 36.71 -22.64 7.44
N LYS A 386 36.00 -21.70 8.09
CA LYS A 386 36.02 -21.49 9.53
C LYS A 386 34.64 -21.78 10.12
N LYS A 387 34.65 -22.52 11.23
CA LYS A 387 33.45 -22.81 12.03
C LYS A 387 33.35 -21.80 13.17
N ILE A 388 32.32 -20.95 13.10
CA ILE A 388 32.12 -19.83 14.02
C ILE A 388 30.89 -20.12 14.89
N GLU A 389 31.06 -20.07 16.20
CA GLU A 389 29.98 -19.95 17.18
C GLU A 389 29.52 -18.48 17.18
N LEU A 390 28.30 -18.23 16.70
CA LEU A 390 27.83 -16.92 16.32
C LEU A 390 27.32 -16.13 17.53
N ASP A 391 27.83 -14.90 17.70
CA ASP A 391 27.37 -13.94 18.73
C ASP A 391 26.58 -12.79 18.08
N ARG A 392 27.13 -12.23 17.00
CA ARG A 392 26.55 -11.07 16.30
C ARG A 392 26.62 -11.21 14.79
N VAL A 393 25.52 -10.88 14.14
CA VAL A 393 25.43 -10.60 12.71
C VAL A 393 25.25 -9.10 12.50
N PHE A 394 26.08 -8.49 11.67
CA PHE A 394 25.96 -7.09 11.32
C PHE A 394 25.85 -6.90 9.81
N VAL A 395 24.86 -6.14 9.35
CA VAL A 395 24.62 -5.89 7.93
C VAL A 395 24.94 -4.44 7.58
N ARG A 396 25.99 -4.22 6.79
CA ARG A 396 26.38 -2.89 6.31
C ARG A 396 25.56 -2.55 5.07
N ILE A 397 24.73 -1.51 5.17
CA ILE A 397 23.89 -1.01 4.08
C ILE A 397 24.41 0.36 3.64
N GLU A 398 24.58 0.55 2.34
CA GLU A 398 25.05 1.79 1.73
C GLU A 398 24.14 2.17 0.55
N GLY A 399 23.09 2.94 0.84
CA GLY A 399 22.08 3.33 -0.14
C GLY A 399 21.07 2.22 -0.46
N GLY A 400 20.39 2.35 -1.61
CA GLY A 400 19.27 1.48 -2.01
C GLY A 400 17.90 1.98 -1.52
N SER A 401 16.84 1.23 -1.85
CA SER A 401 15.48 1.53 -1.44
C SER A 401 15.12 0.80 -0.14
N TYR A 402 14.05 1.22 0.55
CA TYR A 402 13.61 0.56 1.79
C TYR A 402 13.37 -0.96 1.64
N TRP A 403 12.92 -1.40 0.45
CA TRP A 403 12.65 -2.80 0.15
C TRP A 403 13.83 -3.54 -0.46
N ILE A 404 14.76 -2.83 -1.10
CA ILE A 404 15.94 -3.39 -1.77
C ILE A 404 17.14 -2.55 -1.35
N PRO A 405 17.67 -2.78 -0.13
CA PRO A 405 18.86 -2.07 0.34
C PRO A 405 20.10 -2.59 -0.38
N ASN A 406 21.04 -1.70 -0.67
CA ASN A 406 22.35 -2.09 -1.19
C ASN A 406 23.22 -2.56 -0.01
N VAL A 407 23.32 -3.87 0.16
CA VAL A 407 24.16 -4.49 1.20
C VAL A 407 25.60 -4.53 0.69
N ARG A 408 26.53 -3.91 1.42
CA ARG A 408 27.95 -3.92 1.06
C ARG A 408 28.67 -5.17 1.58
N TYR A 409 28.40 -5.54 2.82
CA TYR A 409 28.89 -6.77 3.44
C TYR A 409 28.01 -7.17 4.63
N VAL A 410 28.12 -8.45 5.01
CA VAL A 410 27.63 -8.99 6.28
C VAL A 410 28.84 -9.39 7.11
N GLU A 411 28.92 -8.87 8.32
CA GLU A 411 29.93 -9.21 9.31
C GLU A 411 29.37 -10.22 10.31
N LEU A 412 30.10 -11.33 10.48
CA LEU A 412 29.82 -12.40 11.43
C LEU A 412 30.87 -12.32 12.53
N LYS A 413 30.44 -12.05 13.75
CA LYS A 413 31.30 -11.99 14.92
C LYS A 413 30.93 -13.10 15.90
N GLY A 414 31.93 -13.74 16.47
CA GLY A 414 31.73 -14.85 17.39
C GLY A 414 33.03 -15.45 17.89
N LEU A 415 32.99 -16.73 18.27
CA LEU A 415 34.15 -17.51 18.69
C LEU A 415 34.46 -18.60 17.67
N ASN A 416 35.73 -18.91 17.44
CA ASN A 416 36.09 -20.09 16.65
C ASN A 416 35.73 -21.36 17.44
N ALA A 417 34.93 -22.24 16.86
CA ALA A 417 34.41 -23.41 17.56
C ALA A 417 35.51 -24.39 18.04
N LYS A 418 36.69 -24.39 17.42
CA LYS A 418 37.82 -25.26 17.81
C LYS A 418 38.73 -24.59 18.84
N SER A 419 39.13 -23.34 18.61
CA SER A 419 40.13 -22.66 19.44
C SER A 419 39.54 -21.77 20.53
N GLN A 420 38.22 -21.52 20.53
CA GLN A 420 37.53 -20.60 21.44
C GLN A 420 38.09 -19.17 21.42
N THR A 421 38.80 -18.79 20.36
CA THR A 421 39.33 -17.45 20.16
C THR A 421 38.32 -16.56 19.43
N PRO A 422 38.19 -15.27 19.78
CA PRO A 422 37.33 -14.34 19.05
C PRO A 422 37.66 -14.29 17.57
N ILE A 423 36.63 -14.28 16.73
CA ILE A 423 36.75 -14.20 15.28
C ILE A 423 35.70 -13.25 14.70
N VAL A 424 36.11 -12.50 13.68
CA VAL A 424 35.24 -11.65 12.87
C VAL A 424 35.48 -12.00 11.41
N GLU A 425 34.43 -12.36 10.69
CA GLU A 425 34.46 -12.66 9.25
C GLU A 425 33.49 -11.75 8.51
N ARG A 426 33.86 -11.29 7.31
CA ARG A 426 33.01 -10.46 6.45
C ARG A 426 32.73 -11.17 5.14
N LEU A 427 31.45 -11.31 4.82
CA LEU A 427 30.94 -11.87 3.58
C LEU A 427 30.43 -10.74 2.68
N LYS A 428 30.78 -10.76 1.40
CA LYS A 428 30.20 -9.83 0.40
C LYS A 428 28.91 -10.45 -0.13
N ILE A 429 27.81 -9.73 -0.21
CA ILE A 429 26.52 -10.30 -0.66
C ILE A 429 26.07 -9.65 -1.95
#